data_AF-A0A3D3EU86-F1
#
_entry.id   AF-A0A3D3EU86-F1
#
_cell.length_a   1.000
_cell.length_b   1.000
_cell.length_c   1.000
_cell.angle_alpha   90.00
_cell.angle_beta   90.00
_cell.angle_gamma   90.00
#
_symmetry.space_group_name_H-M   'P 1'
#
loop_
_entity.id
_entity.type
_entity.pdbx_description
1 polymer ?
#
loop_
_entity_poly.entity_id
_entity_poly.type
_entity_poly.pdbx_seq_one_letter_code
_entity_poly.pdbx_strand_id
1 'polypeptide(L)'
;MSKEAERTKRKDRNPASKIESKERCLYVKQCGNCQMMQVSYPEHLKEKQKSVENLIKKYCKVDPIIGMDNPYHYRNKVHVVFDHDRKGNPISGVYEEHTHHVIPIEGCVIHNEKADEIINSIRGMLKSFKIKTYDEDTGYGFLR
;
A
#
# COMPACT_ATOMS: atom_id res chain seq x y z
N MET A 1 40.65 29.88 -0.30
CA MET A 1 40.13 30.12 1.06
C MET A 1 38.62 30.03 1.01
N SER A 2 38.15 28.90 1.50
CA SER A 2 36.77 28.41 1.53
C SER A 2 35.88 29.32 2.36
N LYS A 3 34.68 29.66 1.87
CA LYS A 3 33.58 30.12 2.72
C LYS A 3 32.38 29.23 2.45
N GLU A 4 32.11 28.40 3.45
CA GLU A 4 31.05 27.40 3.50
C GLU A 4 29.67 28.06 3.42
N ALA A 5 28.79 27.45 2.62
CA ALA A 5 27.39 27.83 2.53
C ALA A 5 26.65 27.31 3.77
N GLU A 6 26.09 28.23 4.55
CA GLU A 6 25.34 27.96 5.77
C GLU A 6 24.02 27.27 5.42
N ARG A 7 24.00 25.94 5.59
CA ARG A 7 22.85 25.07 5.33
C ARG A 7 21.85 25.23 6.47
N THR A 8 20.84 26.08 6.26
CA THR A 8 19.71 26.27 7.18
C THR A 8 18.99 24.94 7.40
N LYS A 9 19.13 24.38 8.61
CA LYS A 9 18.41 23.18 9.07
C LYS A 9 16.90 23.46 8.99
N ARG A 10 16.21 22.80 8.05
CA ARG A 10 14.75 22.71 8.07
C ARG A 10 14.33 22.02 9.37
N LYS A 11 13.58 22.74 10.18
CA LYS A 11 13.04 22.31 11.46
C LYS A 11 11.98 21.25 11.18
N ASP A 12 12.31 19.99 11.46
CA ASP A 12 11.38 18.86 11.39
C ASP A 12 10.17 19.16 12.28
N ARG A 13 9.05 19.50 11.65
CA ARG A 13 7.74 19.55 12.29
C ARG A 13 7.01 18.30 11.88
N ASN A 14 6.94 17.32 12.78
CA ASN A 14 5.66 16.66 13.03
C ASN A 14 5.68 15.93 14.37
N PRO A 15 4.73 16.21 15.30
CA PRO A 15 4.46 15.28 16.39
C PRO A 15 3.68 14.11 15.78
N ALA A 16 4.39 13.13 15.25
CA ALA A 16 3.78 11.89 14.80
C ALA A 16 3.07 11.26 16.00
N SER A 17 1.73 11.30 15.98
CA SER A 17 0.91 10.42 16.80
C SER A 17 1.41 9.00 16.60
N LYS A 18 1.64 8.30 17.71
CA LYS A 18 2.24 6.97 17.73
C LYS A 18 1.30 5.98 17.02
N ILE A 19 1.44 5.86 15.70
CA ILE A 19 0.87 4.72 14.94
C ILE A 19 1.59 3.48 15.47
N GLU A 20 0.86 2.53 16.05
CA GLU A 20 1.43 1.30 16.62
C GLU A 20 2.22 0.53 15.55
N SER A 21 3.28 -0.16 15.97
CA SER A 21 4.24 -0.81 15.06
C SER A 21 3.60 -1.90 14.18
N LYS A 22 2.52 -2.55 14.64
CA LYS A 22 1.80 -3.59 13.92
C LYS A 22 0.92 -3.08 12.78
N GLU A 23 0.55 -1.81 12.81
CA GLU A 23 -0.43 -1.19 11.91
C GLU A 23 0.25 -0.35 10.81
N ARG A 24 1.59 -0.28 10.84
CA ARG A 24 2.37 0.40 9.83
C ARG A 24 2.61 -0.50 8.63
N CYS A 25 2.14 -0.07 7.48
CA CYS A 25 2.49 -0.69 6.20
C CYS A 25 3.98 -0.48 5.89
N LEU A 26 4.74 -1.57 5.78
CA LEU A 26 6.17 -1.54 5.44
C LEU A 26 6.42 -1.08 4.00
N TYR A 27 5.43 -1.22 3.12
CA TYR A 27 5.54 -1.04 1.67
C TYR A 27 4.96 0.29 1.17
N VAL A 28 4.56 1.20 2.07
CA VAL A 28 3.80 2.42 1.72
C VAL A 28 4.49 3.30 0.67
N LYS A 29 5.83 3.30 0.64
CA LYS A 29 6.63 4.11 -0.30
C LYS A 29 6.83 3.44 -1.67
N GLN A 30 6.62 2.13 -1.78
CA GLN A 30 6.90 1.36 -2.99
C GLN A 30 5.57 1.00 -3.70
N CYS A 31 4.59 0.51 -2.94
CA CYS A 31 3.33 0.02 -3.48
C CYS A 31 2.40 1.13 -4.01
N GLY A 32 2.46 2.36 -3.47
CA GLY A 32 1.64 3.50 -3.93
C GLY A 32 0.13 3.43 -3.64
N ASN A 33 -0.44 2.26 -3.36
CA ASN A 33 -1.89 2.08 -3.21
C ASN A 33 -2.55 2.85 -2.06
N CYS A 34 -1.79 3.22 -1.02
CA CYS A 34 -2.32 3.79 0.22
C CYS A 34 -1.69 5.14 0.54
N GLN A 35 -1.98 6.15 -0.28
CA GLN A 35 -1.33 7.46 -0.27
C GLN A 35 -1.43 8.21 1.08
N MET A 36 -2.52 8.03 1.82
CA MET A 36 -2.77 8.75 3.08
C MET A 36 -2.47 7.91 4.34
N MET A 37 -1.84 6.73 4.22
CA MET A 37 -1.54 5.88 5.40
C MET A 37 -0.43 6.44 6.32
N GLN A 38 0.28 7.49 5.91
CA GLN A 38 1.35 8.10 6.70
C GLN A 38 0.85 9.15 7.70
N VAL A 39 -0.40 9.60 7.58
CA VAL A 39 -1.05 10.52 8.53
C VAL A 39 -1.96 9.74 9.46
N SER A 40 -2.29 10.33 10.62
CA SER A 40 -3.21 9.68 11.54
C SER A 40 -4.62 9.57 10.96
N TYR A 41 -5.38 8.56 11.39
CA TYR A 41 -6.75 8.38 10.90
C TYR A 41 -7.67 9.60 11.13
N PRO A 42 -7.62 10.31 12.29
CA PRO A 42 -8.37 11.55 12.47
C PRO A 42 -7.94 12.67 11.50
N GLU A 43 -6.64 12.80 11.23
CA GLU A 43 -6.14 13.77 10.25
C GLU A 43 -6.57 13.42 8.84
N HIS A 44 -6.56 12.13 8.48
CA HIS A 44 -7.05 11.63 7.20
C HIS A 44 -8.52 12.01 6.96
N LEU A 45 -9.39 11.82 7.96
CA LEU A 45 -10.80 12.24 7.88
C LEU A 45 -10.93 13.76 7.74
N LYS A 46 -10.16 14.53 8.51
CA LYS A 46 -10.16 15.99 8.47
C LYS A 46 -9.73 16.54 7.10
N GLU A 47 -8.68 15.96 6.51
CA GLU A 47 -8.19 16.36 5.19
C GLU A 47 -9.20 16.02 4.09
N LYS A 48 -9.82 14.84 4.16
CA LYS A 48 -10.91 14.45 3.24
C LYS A 48 -12.11 15.38 3.37
N GLN A 49 -12.54 15.69 4.59
CA GLN A 49 -13.65 16.59 4.86
C GLN A 49 -13.39 17.96 4.22
N LYS A 50 -12.21 18.55 4.51
CA LYS A 50 -11.80 19.84 3.94
C LYS A 50 -11.74 19.81 2.42
N SER A 51 -11.28 18.70 1.83
CA SER A 51 -11.23 18.53 0.37
C SER A 51 -12.62 18.58 -0.24
N VAL A 52 -13.55 17.78 0.27
CA VAL A 52 -14.95 17.73 -0.20
C VAL A 52 -15.63 19.08 -0.01
N GLU A 53 -15.52 19.70 1.17
CA GLU A 53 -16.06 21.03 1.43
C GLU A 53 -15.56 22.08 0.45
N ASN A 54 -14.26 22.11 0.15
CA ASN A 54 -13.73 23.07 -0.81
C ASN A 54 -14.27 22.87 -2.23
N LEU A 55 -14.58 21.63 -2.60
CA LEU A 55 -15.13 21.30 -3.91
C LEU A 55 -16.62 21.66 -4.03
N ILE A 56 -17.43 21.41 -2.99
CA ILE A 56 -18.90 21.44 -3.13
C ILE A 56 -19.63 22.46 -2.25
N LYS A 57 -18.95 23.20 -1.34
CA LYS A 57 -19.59 24.17 -0.43
C LYS A 57 -20.46 25.24 -1.09
N LYS A 58 -20.27 25.49 -2.39
CA LYS A 58 -21.11 26.44 -3.16
C LYS A 58 -22.51 25.89 -3.45
N TYR A 59 -22.68 24.57 -3.45
CA TYR A 59 -23.91 23.90 -3.86
C TYR A 59 -24.68 23.29 -2.68
N CYS A 60 -23.98 22.80 -1.65
CA CYS A 60 -24.59 22.23 -0.48
C CYS A 60 -23.70 22.31 0.76
N LYS A 61 -24.31 22.12 1.93
CA LYS A 61 -23.60 21.85 3.17
C LYS A 61 -23.08 20.41 3.14
N VAL A 62 -21.86 20.20 3.60
CA VAL A 62 -21.24 18.89 3.72
C VAL A 62 -21.39 18.41 5.15
N ASP A 63 -22.00 17.25 5.35
CA ASP A 63 -22.06 16.62 6.66
C ASP A 63 -20.71 15.96 7.01
N PRO A 64 -20.44 15.70 8.31
CA PRO A 64 -19.20 15.04 8.71
C PRO A 64 -19.05 13.65 8.09
N ILE A 65 -17.86 13.36 7.54
CA ILE A 65 -17.51 12.02 7.06
C ILE A 65 -17.59 11.02 8.21
N ILE A 66 -18.33 9.94 7.99
CA ILE A 66 -18.42 8.80 8.91
C ILE A 66 -17.13 7.99 8.79
N GLY A 67 -16.38 7.92 9.89
CA GLY A 67 -15.18 7.09 10.00
C GLY A 67 -15.50 5.62 10.30
N MET A 68 -14.48 4.80 10.24
CA MET A 68 -14.48 3.39 10.63
C MET A 68 -13.83 3.25 12.00
N ASP A 69 -14.40 2.42 12.87
CA ASP A 69 -13.86 2.18 14.22
C ASP A 69 -12.47 1.51 14.17
N ASN A 70 -12.29 0.55 13.26
CA ASN A 70 -11.02 -0.12 12.99
C ASN A 70 -10.65 0.00 11.51
N PRO A 71 -9.78 0.95 11.10
CA PRO A 71 -9.48 1.23 9.70
C PRO A 71 -8.49 0.24 9.05
N TYR A 72 -8.42 -1.00 9.56
CA TYR A 72 -7.53 -2.07 9.10
C TYR A 72 -8.33 -3.29 8.62
N HIS A 73 -7.70 -4.13 7.80
CA HIS A 73 -8.21 -5.41 7.30
C HIS A 73 -9.60 -5.39 6.61
N TYR A 74 -10.03 -4.22 6.10
CA TYR A 74 -11.37 -4.02 5.58
C TYR A 74 -11.57 -4.48 4.12
N ARG A 75 -10.51 -4.73 3.34
CA ARG A 75 -10.65 -5.18 1.94
C ARG A 75 -11.02 -6.66 1.88
N ASN A 76 -12.26 -6.91 1.50
CA ASN A 76 -12.81 -8.26 1.29
C ASN A 76 -12.46 -8.87 -0.08
N LYS A 77 -12.13 -8.03 -1.07
CA LYS A 77 -11.60 -8.45 -2.37
C LYS A 77 -10.14 -8.04 -2.46
N VAL A 78 -9.26 -9.03 -2.54
CA VAL A 78 -7.82 -8.84 -2.65
C VAL A 78 -7.38 -9.29 -4.03
N HIS A 79 -6.61 -8.44 -4.70
CA HIS A 79 -5.94 -8.75 -5.95
C HIS A 79 -4.44 -8.73 -5.69
N VAL A 80 -3.78 -9.83 -6.02
CA VAL A 80 -2.33 -9.97 -5.96
C VAL A 80 -1.84 -10.50 -7.29
N VAL A 81 -0.60 -10.13 -7.61
CA VAL A 81 0.10 -10.59 -8.80
C VAL A 81 1.05 -11.70 -8.36
N PHE A 82 1.10 -12.78 -9.13
CA PHE A 82 2.10 -13.83 -8.95
C PHE A 82 3.22 -13.67 -9.98
N ASP A 83 4.46 -13.74 -9.51
CA ASP A 83 5.63 -13.63 -10.38
C ASP A 83 6.80 -14.47 -9.83
N HIS A 84 7.97 -14.39 -10.45
CA HIS A 84 9.23 -14.95 -9.96
C HIS A 84 10.27 -13.86 -9.72
N ASP A 85 11.04 -13.99 -8.65
CA ASP A 85 12.23 -13.17 -8.45
C ASP A 85 13.32 -13.51 -9.49
N ARG A 86 14.39 -12.71 -9.53
CA ARG A 86 15.54 -12.95 -10.42
C ARG A 86 16.25 -14.29 -10.20
N LYS A 87 16.00 -14.96 -9.07
CA LYS A 87 16.55 -16.29 -8.73
C LYS A 87 15.58 -17.42 -9.07
N GLY A 88 14.41 -17.11 -9.65
CA GLY A 88 13.38 -18.09 -9.97
C GLY A 88 12.57 -18.57 -8.77
N ASN A 89 12.53 -17.82 -7.66
CA ASN A 89 11.60 -18.11 -6.56
C ASN A 89 10.25 -17.45 -6.84
N PRO A 90 9.13 -18.17 -6.65
CA PRO A 90 7.81 -17.59 -6.76
C PRO A 90 7.60 -16.54 -5.67
N ILE A 91 7.11 -15.39 -6.10
CA ILE A 91 6.72 -14.27 -5.28
C ILE A 91 5.25 -13.96 -5.53
N SER A 92 4.63 -13.31 -4.56
CA SER A 92 3.29 -12.75 -4.70
C SER A 92 3.31 -11.36 -4.09
N GLY A 93 2.54 -10.45 -4.68
CA GLY A 93 2.39 -9.12 -4.11
C GLY A 93 1.65 -8.18 -5.02
N VAL A 94 2.13 -6.95 -5.12
CA VAL A 94 1.48 -5.86 -5.85
C VAL A 94 2.49 -5.16 -6.72
N TYR A 95 2.00 -4.49 -7.76
CA TYR A 95 2.85 -3.64 -8.58
C TYR A 95 3.39 -2.45 -7.79
N GLU A 96 4.65 -2.14 -8.04
CA GLU A 96 5.27 -0.88 -7.65
C GLU A 96 4.62 0.29 -8.40
N GLU A 97 4.46 1.42 -7.70
CA GLU A 97 3.78 2.59 -8.22
C GLU A 97 4.33 2.99 -9.60
N HIS A 98 3.43 3.13 -10.58
CA HIS A 98 3.75 3.47 -11.97
C HIS A 98 4.55 2.42 -12.78
N THR A 99 4.57 1.16 -12.36
CA THR A 99 5.28 0.08 -13.08
C THR A 99 4.45 -1.22 -13.11
N HIS A 100 4.94 -2.24 -13.84
CA HIS A 100 4.51 -3.63 -13.68
C HIS A 100 5.55 -4.48 -12.91
N HIS A 101 6.43 -3.84 -12.14
CA HIS A 101 7.39 -4.54 -11.30
C HIS A 101 6.70 -5.02 -10.01
N VAL A 102 6.74 -6.32 -9.75
CA VAL A 102 6.07 -6.92 -8.58
C VAL A 102 6.93 -6.77 -7.33
N ILE A 103 6.38 -6.11 -6.32
CA ILE A 103 6.98 -6.05 -4.97
C ILE A 103 6.48 -7.26 -4.19
N PRO A 104 7.38 -8.10 -3.64
CA PRO A 104 6.98 -9.20 -2.78
C PRO A 104 6.36 -8.69 -1.48
N ILE A 105 5.11 -9.08 -1.23
CA ILE A 105 4.36 -8.71 -0.02
C ILE A 105 3.81 -9.97 0.64
N GLU A 106 4.14 -10.15 1.92
CA GLU A 106 3.64 -11.26 2.74
C GLU A 106 2.21 -11.02 3.22
N GLY A 107 1.84 -9.76 3.43
CA GLY A 107 0.51 -9.36 3.85
C GLY A 107 0.34 -7.84 3.83
N CYS A 108 -0.91 -7.38 3.75
CA CYS A 108 -1.24 -5.96 3.71
C CYS A 108 -2.20 -5.61 4.85
N VAL A 109 -1.90 -4.55 5.60
CA VAL A 109 -2.70 -4.12 6.78
C VAL A 109 -4.14 -3.72 6.46
N ILE A 110 -4.51 -3.62 5.19
CA ILE A 110 -5.90 -3.35 4.77
C ILE A 110 -6.55 -4.56 4.08
N HIS A 111 -5.81 -5.63 3.81
CA HIS A 111 -6.38 -6.87 3.30
C HIS A 111 -7.03 -7.68 4.41
N ASN A 112 -8.09 -8.39 4.07
CA ASN A 112 -8.60 -9.43 4.94
C ASN A 112 -7.50 -10.47 5.23
N GLU A 113 -7.27 -10.75 6.52
CA GLU A 113 -6.20 -11.65 6.96
C GLU A 113 -6.32 -13.06 6.35
N LYS A 114 -7.56 -13.56 6.21
CA LYS A 114 -7.79 -14.88 5.61
C LYS A 114 -7.44 -14.92 4.12
N ALA A 115 -7.66 -13.81 3.40
CA ALA A 115 -7.26 -13.71 2.01
C ALA A 115 -5.73 -13.75 1.87
N ASP A 116 -4.99 -13.04 2.72
CA ASP A 116 -3.53 -13.06 2.74
C ASP A 116 -2.99 -14.48 3.06
N GLU A 117 -3.60 -15.20 4.01
CA GLU A 117 -3.26 -16.61 4.29
C GLU A 117 -3.44 -17.53 3.07
N ILE A 118 -4.56 -17.37 2.36
CA ILE A 118 -4.88 -18.16 1.16
C ILE A 118 -3.86 -17.86 0.06
N ILE A 119 -3.52 -16.60 -0.17
CA ILE A 119 -2.52 -16.17 -1.16
C ILE A 119 -1.15 -16.76 -0.85
N ASN A 120 -0.72 -16.70 0.40
CA ASN A 120 0.56 -17.27 0.83
C ASN A 120 0.61 -18.79 0.62
N SER A 121 -0.50 -19.47 0.88
CA SER A 121 -0.65 -20.91 0.61
C SER A 121 -0.55 -21.22 -0.87
N ILE A 122 -1.23 -20.44 -1.73
CA ILE A 122 -1.15 -20.56 -3.19
C ILE A 122 0.30 -20.36 -3.67
N ARG A 123 0.98 -19.31 -3.23
CA ARG A 123 2.40 -19.05 -3.55
C ARG A 123 3.29 -20.24 -3.17
N GLY A 124 3.08 -20.84 -2.01
CA GLY A 124 3.82 -22.02 -1.56
C GLY A 124 3.63 -23.23 -2.48
N MET A 125 2.44 -23.38 -3.07
CA MET A 125 2.12 -24.47 -3.99
C MET A 125 2.84 -24.34 -5.35
N LEU A 126 3.13 -23.13 -5.84
CA LEU A 126 3.74 -22.92 -7.17
C LEU A 126 4.98 -23.78 -7.41
N LYS A 127 5.87 -23.90 -6.42
CA LYS A 127 7.08 -24.73 -6.52
C LYS A 127 6.75 -26.22 -6.69
N SER A 128 5.90 -26.75 -5.80
CA SER A 128 5.56 -28.18 -5.78
C SER A 128 4.78 -28.65 -7.01
N PHE A 129 3.89 -27.79 -7.52
CA PHE A 129 3.06 -28.08 -8.69
C PHE A 129 3.69 -27.66 -10.02
N LYS A 130 4.89 -27.05 -9.98
CA LYS A 130 5.60 -26.53 -11.16
C LYS A 130 4.74 -25.56 -11.98
N ILE A 131 3.90 -24.77 -11.32
CA ILE A 131 3.04 -23.77 -11.93
C ILE A 131 3.91 -22.59 -12.35
N LYS A 132 3.82 -22.19 -13.62
CA LYS A 132 4.50 -21.00 -14.13
C LYS A 132 3.60 -19.78 -13.98
N THR A 133 4.18 -18.70 -13.45
CA THR A 133 3.52 -17.40 -13.45
C THR A 133 3.53 -16.81 -14.85
N TYR A 134 2.63 -15.88 -15.11
CA TYR A 134 2.49 -15.20 -16.38
C TYR A 134 3.58 -14.15 -16.53
N ASP A 135 4.34 -14.26 -17.62
CA ASP A 135 5.35 -13.29 -18.04
C ASP A 135 4.74 -12.38 -19.11
N GLU A 136 4.64 -11.09 -18.81
CA GLU A 136 3.96 -10.12 -19.69
C GLU A 136 4.75 -9.80 -20.98
N ASP A 137 6.08 -9.92 -20.95
CA ASP A 137 6.95 -9.63 -22.10
C ASP A 137 6.90 -10.76 -23.13
N THR A 138 6.85 -12.01 -22.66
CA THR A 138 6.80 -13.20 -23.52
C THR A 138 5.37 -13.67 -23.82
N GLY A 139 4.39 -13.24 -23.03
CA GLY A 139 3.00 -13.69 -23.13
C GLY A 139 2.78 -15.14 -22.73
N TYR A 140 3.70 -15.72 -21.94
CA TYR A 140 3.69 -17.13 -21.57
C TYR A 140 3.55 -17.33 -20.07
N GLY A 141 2.82 -18.38 -19.67
CA GLY A 141 2.57 -18.73 -18.27
C GLY A 141 1.10 -19.02 -18.02
N PHE A 142 0.78 -19.42 -16.80
CA PHE A 142 -0.58 -19.84 -16.44
C PHE A 142 -1.23 -18.92 -15.43
N LEU A 143 -0.56 -18.68 -14.29
CA LEU A 143 -1.13 -17.91 -13.19
C LEU A 143 -0.67 -16.45 -13.30
N ARG A 144 -1.61 -15.51 -13.32
CA ARG A 144 -1.37 -14.07 -13.38
C ARG A 144 -1.66 -13.42 -12.03
#